data_AF-Q18GT8-F1
#
_entry.id   AF-Q18GT8-F1
#
_cell.length_a   1.000
_cell.length_b   1.000
_cell.length_c   1.000
_cell.angle_alpha   90.00
_cell.angle_beta   90.00
_cell.angle_gamma   90.00
#
_symmetry.space_group_name_H-M   'P 1'
#
loop_
_entity.id
_entity.type
_entity.pdbx_description
1 polymer ?
#
loop_
_entity_poly.entity_id
_entity_poly.type
_entity_poly.pdbx_seq_one_letter_code
_entity_poly.pdbx_strand_id
1 'polypeptide(L)'
;MSDFNLNLSGAESHLEQVTGDDFGGNVILGVLDGDTDPNEWLAAIEAGNVLVLNVDGDLNELAEPFARPVVDLGGNLTHFRGFLIVTPPDAGIDTDRV
;
A
#
# COMPACT_ATOMS: atom_id res chain seq x y z
N MET A 1 -5.70 -8.63 -26.04
CA MET A 1 -4.82 -7.45 -25.91
C MET A 1 -5.71 -6.23 -26.12
N SER A 2 -5.89 -5.41 -25.10
CA SER A 2 -6.69 -4.18 -25.22
C SER A 2 -5.88 -3.01 -24.69
N ASP A 3 -5.60 -2.08 -25.61
CA ASP A 3 -4.99 -0.76 -25.43
C ASP A 3 -5.64 0.03 -24.28
N PHE A 4 -4.82 0.49 -23.34
CA PHE A 4 -5.24 1.39 -22.27
C PHE A 4 -4.60 2.76 -22.48
N ASN A 5 -5.39 3.71 -22.99
CA ASN A 5 -4.97 5.10 -23.17
C ASN A 5 -5.36 5.92 -21.93
N LEU A 6 -4.40 6.11 -21.01
CA LEU A 6 -4.55 6.91 -19.80
C LEU A 6 -4.46 8.40 -20.12
N ASN A 7 -5.56 9.12 -19.92
CA ASN A 7 -5.58 10.58 -20.00
C ASN A 7 -5.11 11.17 -18.67
N LEU A 8 -3.81 11.48 -18.60
CA LEU A 8 -3.10 11.93 -17.40
C LEU A 8 -3.48 13.37 -16.98
N SER A 9 -4.05 14.19 -17.87
CA SER A 9 -4.31 15.61 -17.63
C SER A 9 -5.51 15.89 -16.72
N GLY A 10 -6.37 14.89 -16.45
CA GLY A 10 -7.52 15.05 -15.55
C GLY A 10 -7.25 14.65 -14.09
N ALA A 11 -6.17 13.92 -13.83
CA ALA A 11 -5.85 13.40 -12.50
C ALA A 11 -5.18 14.45 -11.59
N GLU A 12 -4.58 15.50 -12.16
CA GLU A 12 -3.87 16.54 -11.41
C GLU A 12 -4.81 17.43 -10.59
N SER A 13 -6.05 17.66 -11.04
CA SER A 13 -6.99 18.61 -10.41
C SER A 13 -7.69 18.11 -9.14
N HIS A 14 -7.55 16.83 -8.77
CA HIS A 14 -8.15 16.27 -7.55
C HIS A 14 -7.16 16.18 -6.36
N LEU A 15 -5.90 16.50 -6.59
CA LEU A 15 -4.86 16.49 -5.54
C LEU A 15 -4.83 17.80 -4.72
N GLU A 16 -5.58 18.83 -5.12
CA GLU A 16 -5.56 20.17 -4.48
C GLU A 16 -6.31 20.26 -3.14
N GLN A 17 -7.02 19.22 -2.68
CA GLN A 17 -7.86 19.30 -1.47
C GLN A 17 -7.52 18.29 -0.36
N VAL A 18 -6.48 17.46 -0.53
CA VAL A 18 -5.92 16.68 0.58
C VAL A 18 -4.58 17.29 0.94
N THR A 19 -4.62 18.46 1.58
CA THR A 19 -3.43 19.02 2.24
C THR A 19 -3.01 18.01 3.32
N GLY A 20 -1.87 17.35 3.12
CA GLY A 20 -1.34 16.27 3.95
C GLY A 20 -0.92 16.66 5.37
N ASP A 21 -1.84 17.26 6.15
CA ASP A 21 -1.61 17.70 7.53
C ASP A 21 -2.20 16.75 8.59
N ASP A 22 -3.14 15.87 8.23
CA ASP A 22 -3.75 14.88 9.15
C ASP A 22 -3.12 13.47 9.02
N PHE A 23 -2.37 13.21 7.94
CA PHE A 23 -1.64 11.95 7.75
C PHE A 23 -0.15 12.16 8.04
N GLY A 24 0.29 11.82 9.26
CA GLY A 24 1.68 11.96 9.69
C GLY A 24 2.66 10.96 9.06
N GLY A 25 2.17 10.02 8.26
CA GLY A 25 2.95 8.97 7.60
C GLY A 25 3.34 9.29 6.16
N ASN A 26 4.34 8.60 5.63
CA ASN A 26 4.68 8.64 4.20
C ASN A 26 3.98 7.49 3.44
N VAL A 27 3.84 7.65 2.13
CA VAL A 27 3.45 6.54 1.23
C VAL A 27 4.73 5.98 0.60
N ILE A 28 5.03 4.72 0.86
CA ILE A 28 6.20 4.02 0.35
C ILE A 28 5.76 3.10 -0.78
N LEU A 29 6.38 3.28 -1.94
CA LEU A 29 6.17 2.44 -3.11
C LEU A 29 7.30 1.41 -3.19
N GLY A 30 6.95 0.14 -3.36
CA GLY A 30 7.92 -0.95 -3.43
C GLY A 30 7.49 -2.04 -4.40
N VAL A 31 8.37 -3.02 -4.59
CA VAL A 31 8.07 -4.28 -5.28
C VAL A 31 8.19 -5.38 -4.24
N LEU A 32 7.19 -6.24 -4.17
CA LEU A 32 7.18 -7.45 -3.37
C LEU A 32 7.64 -8.59 -4.27
N ASP A 33 8.95 -8.79 -4.31
CA ASP A 33 9.66 -9.85 -5.06
C ASP A 33 10.45 -10.80 -4.14
N GLY A 34 10.49 -10.52 -2.83
CA GLY A 34 11.19 -11.31 -1.81
C GLY A 34 12.66 -10.92 -1.59
N ASP A 35 13.19 -9.93 -2.32
CA ASP A 35 14.55 -9.41 -2.11
C ASP A 35 14.61 -8.46 -0.90
N THR A 36 13.53 -7.71 -0.67
CA THR A 36 13.42 -6.81 0.50
C THR A 36 13.07 -7.58 1.77
N ASP A 37 13.78 -7.31 2.86
CA ASP A 37 13.55 -8.00 4.13
C ASP A 37 12.14 -7.67 4.69
N PRO A 38 11.36 -8.68 5.11
CA PRO A 38 10.02 -8.46 5.66
C PRO A 38 9.96 -7.51 6.87
N ASN A 39 11.04 -7.42 7.65
CA ASN A 39 11.10 -6.51 8.79
C ASN A 39 11.19 -5.03 8.37
N GLU A 40 11.71 -4.73 7.18
CA GLU A 40 11.72 -3.35 6.68
C GLU A 40 10.30 -2.86 6.40
N TRP A 41 9.46 -3.71 5.82
CA TRP A 41 8.04 -3.42 5.62
C TRP A 41 7.32 -3.23 6.96
N LEU A 42 7.59 -4.11 7.93
CA LEU A 42 6.98 -3.99 9.25
C LEU A 42 7.37 -2.68 9.95
N ALA A 43 8.66 -2.34 9.96
CA ALA A 43 9.17 -1.11 10.55
C ALA A 43 8.56 0.14 9.91
N ALA A 44 8.32 0.10 8.59
CA ALA A 44 7.64 1.17 7.88
C ALA A 44 6.18 1.33 8.35
N ILE A 45 5.44 0.23 8.55
CA ILE A 45 4.07 0.26 9.09
C ILE A 45 4.05 0.74 10.54
N GLU A 46 4.99 0.29 11.38
CA GLU A 46 5.12 0.74 12.78
C GLU A 46 5.41 2.25 12.87
N ALA A 47 6.14 2.80 11.91
CA ALA A 47 6.38 4.23 11.78
C ALA A 47 5.17 5.01 11.20
N GLY A 48 4.04 4.35 10.95
CA GLY A 48 2.82 4.98 10.45
C GLY A 48 2.79 5.21 8.94
N ASN A 49 3.70 4.59 8.17
CA ASN A 49 3.72 4.74 6.71
C ASN A 49 2.74 3.77 6.05
N VAL A 50 2.17 4.15 4.90
CA VAL A 50 1.41 3.25 4.02
C VAL A 50 2.36 2.60 3.03
N LEU A 51 2.24 1.29 2.81
CA LEU A 51 2.98 0.59 1.77
C LEU A 51 2.07 0.31 0.58
N VAL A 52 2.59 0.55 -0.61
CA VAL A 52 2.00 0.11 -1.88
C VAL A 52 3.05 -0.72 -2.60
N LEU A 53 2.87 -2.03 -2.54
CA LEU A 53 3.85 -2.99 -3.05
C LEU A 53 3.32 -3.62 -4.33
N ASN A 54 4.06 -3.51 -5.42
CA ASN A 54 3.77 -4.25 -6.64
C ASN A 54 4.14 -5.72 -6.44
N VAL A 55 3.20 -6.64 -6.58
CA VAL A 55 3.45 -8.07 -6.33
C VAL A 55 4.08 -8.72 -7.56
N ASP A 56 5.32 -9.17 -7.45
CA ASP A 56 6.02 -9.97 -8.46
C ASP A 56 6.27 -11.37 -7.91
N GLY A 57 5.27 -12.24 -8.03
CA GLY A 57 5.34 -13.62 -7.54
C GLY A 57 4.07 -14.07 -6.81
N ASP A 58 4.23 -15.02 -5.88
CA ASP A 58 3.12 -15.50 -5.04
C ASP A 58 2.91 -14.57 -3.84
N LEU A 59 1.79 -13.86 -3.83
CA LEU A 59 1.43 -12.94 -2.75
C LEU A 59 1.41 -13.63 -1.38
N ASN A 60 0.91 -14.86 -1.29
CA ASN A 60 0.76 -15.49 0.01
C ASN A 60 2.13 -15.83 0.60
N GLU A 61 3.03 -16.40 -0.21
CA GLU A 61 4.40 -16.72 0.22
C GLU A 61 5.17 -15.45 0.61
N LEU A 62 5.05 -14.39 -0.19
CA LEU A 62 5.81 -13.16 0.02
C LEU A 62 5.24 -12.29 1.15
N ALA A 63 3.92 -12.31 1.36
CA ALA A 63 3.26 -11.51 2.39
C ALA A 63 3.17 -12.23 3.75
N GLU A 64 3.17 -13.56 3.80
CA GLU A 64 3.10 -14.35 5.04
C GLU A 64 4.00 -13.83 6.18
N PRO A 65 5.30 -13.51 5.96
CA PRO A 65 6.19 -13.12 7.06
C PRO A 65 5.82 -11.81 7.75
N PHE A 66 5.12 -10.88 7.08
CA PHE A 66 4.73 -9.58 7.67
C PHE A 66 3.22 -9.40 7.78
N ALA A 67 2.40 -10.18 7.07
CA ALA A 67 0.94 -10.07 7.10
C ALA A 67 0.38 -10.30 8.51
N ARG A 68 0.90 -11.31 9.23
CA ARG A 68 0.44 -11.59 10.58
C ARG A 68 0.83 -10.47 11.57
N PRO A 69 2.12 -10.05 11.64
CA PRO A 69 2.52 -8.89 12.43
C PRO A 69 1.71 -7.62 12.16
N VAL A 70 1.43 -7.28 10.90
CA VAL A 70 0.67 -6.08 10.55
C VAL A 70 -0.76 -6.14 11.09
N VAL A 71 -1.44 -7.28 10.99
CA VAL A 71 -2.79 -7.45 11.55
C VAL A 71 -2.77 -7.39 13.07
N ASP A 72 -1.76 -7.97 13.72
CA ASP A 72 -1.57 -7.88 15.18
C ASP A 72 -1.31 -6.43 15.66
N LEU A 73 -0.71 -5.58 14.81
CA LEU A 73 -0.57 -4.13 15.04
C LEU A 73 -1.86 -3.34 14.78
N GLY A 74 -2.94 -3.99 14.33
CA GLY A 74 -4.19 -3.33 13.96
C GLY A 74 -4.18 -2.68 12.57
N GLY A 75 -3.18 -2.98 11.75
CA GLY A 75 -3.11 -2.56 10.36
C GLY A 75 -4.00 -3.37 9.42
N ASN A 76 -4.10 -2.94 8.17
CA ASN A 76 -4.92 -3.59 7.15
C ASN A 76 -4.07 -3.98 5.94
N LEU A 77 -4.42 -5.09 5.28
CA LEU A 77 -3.81 -5.53 4.02
C LEU A 77 -4.93 -5.70 2.98
N THR A 78 -4.82 -4.97 1.88
CA THR A 78 -5.77 -5.06 0.77
C THR A 78 -5.00 -5.28 -0.54
N HIS A 79 -5.30 -6.38 -1.23
CA HIS A 79 -4.78 -6.61 -2.56
C HIS A 79 -5.68 -5.95 -3.62
N PHE A 80 -5.10 -5.11 -4.46
CA PHE A 80 -5.77 -4.37 -5.51
C PHE A 80 -4.98 -4.41 -6.82
N ARG A 81 -5.54 -5.03 -7.86
CA ARG A 81 -5.00 -5.05 -9.24
C ARG A 81 -3.50 -5.40 -9.36
N GLY A 82 -3.01 -6.36 -8.57
CA GLY A 82 -1.60 -6.78 -8.58
C GLY A 82 -0.71 -5.97 -7.64
N PHE A 83 -1.29 -5.06 -6.87
CA PHE A 83 -0.61 -4.34 -5.79
C PHE A 83 -1.14 -4.81 -4.44
N LEU A 84 -0.25 -4.97 -3.49
CA LEU A 84 -0.57 -5.14 -2.08
C LEU A 84 -0.49 -3.78 -1.40
N ILE A 85 -1.61 -3.32 -0.86
CA ILE A 85 -1.68 -2.08 -0.09
C ILE A 85 -1.71 -2.47 1.38
N VAL A 86 -0.80 -1.93 2.17
CA VAL A 86 -0.69 -2.19 3.61
C VAL A 86 -0.78 -0.88 4.35
N THR A 87 -1.70 -0.79 5.32
CA THR A 87 -1.89 0.40 6.12
C THR A 87 -1.69 0.17 7.61
N PRO A 88 -1.16 1.17 8.33
CA PRO A 88 -1.12 1.19 9.79
C PRO A 88 -2.52 1.43 10.37
N PRO A 89 -2.72 1.18 11.68
CA PRO A 89 -4.01 1.36 12.35
C PRO A 89 -4.58 2.80 12.25
N ASP A 90 -3.72 3.82 12.11
CA ASP A 90 -4.11 5.22 11.98
C ASP A 90 -4.48 5.63 10.52
N ALA A 91 -4.26 4.76 9.52
CA ALA A 91 -4.61 5.04 8.13
C ALA A 91 -5.80 4.18 7.68
N GLY A 92 -6.99 4.80 7.60
CA GLY A 92 -8.18 4.14 7.06
C GLY A 92 -8.12 4.04 5.53
N ILE A 93 -8.23 2.83 4.97
CA ILE A 93 -8.51 2.65 3.54
C ILE A 93 -10.03 2.55 3.35
N ASP A 94 -10.58 3.45 2.54
CA ASP A 94 -11.95 3.32 2.05
C ASP A 94 -11.99 2.34 0.86
N THR A 95 -12.62 1.19 1.07
CA THR A 95 -12.81 0.13 0.06
C THR A 95 -14.26 0.03 -0.42
N ASP A 96 -15.11 1.05 -0.18
CA ASP A 96 -16.54 1.00 -0.52
C ASP A 96 -16.80 1.06 -2.04
N ARG A 97 -15.79 1.46 -2.83
CA ARG A 97 -15.92 1.74 -4.27
C ARG A 97 -15.14 0.80 -5.19
N VAL A 98 -14.67 -0.35 -4.70
CA VAL A 98 -13.95 -1.38 -5.51
C VAL A 98 -14.84 -2.53 -5.96
#